data_AF-A0A3D0I6A6-F1
#
_entry.id   AF-A0A3D0I6A6-F1
#
_cell.length_a   1.000
_cell.length_b   1.000
_cell.length_c   1.000
_cell.angle_alpha   90.00
_cell.angle_beta   90.00
_cell.angle_gamma   90.00
#
_symmetry.space_group_name_H-M   'P 1'
#
loop_
_entity.id
_entity.type
_entity.pdbx_description
1 polymer ?
#
loop_
_entity_poly.entity_id
_entity_poly.type
_entity_poly.pdbx_seq_one_letter_code
_entity_poly.pdbx_strand_id
1 'polypeptide(L)'
;MWKGRRPASRLQIVLGVGIVVLILVSPFLLRPATERVGSRGAAALPLAGAVLALLFARSSRRQGPLGLSTPQLGGVALLAGLAVLSGQRIFVLLLPALVYAYLIWIFARSLQEPVSIIGRMARMVDPMAPDFIDPYCRKLTLVWCGVFAVNLALIGAFALTGRSDAWAWYAGVLSYLFMAAVQGVEFVVRKVWFRHYGRGPLDRLFARLFPSERTPQGRRSLAYIQKMRARIAGGED
;
A
#
# COMPACT_ATOMS: atom_id res chain seq x y z
N MET A 1 -1.86 -22.99 15.26
CA MET A 1 -0.38 -23.07 15.50
C MET A 1 0.39 -21.91 14.83
N TRP A 2 0.35 -20.70 15.40
CA TRP A 2 1.14 -19.53 14.98
C TRP A 2 2.43 -19.47 15.83
N LYS A 3 3.38 -20.38 15.54
CA LYS A 3 4.66 -20.42 16.25
C LYS A 3 5.63 -19.40 15.63
N GLY A 4 5.93 -18.33 16.38
CA GLY A 4 7.28 -17.75 16.41
C GLY A 4 7.65 -16.61 15.46
N ARG A 5 6.82 -15.56 15.29
CA ARG A 5 7.40 -14.25 14.90
C ARG A 5 7.99 -13.59 16.14
N ARG A 6 9.31 -13.50 16.21
CA ARG A 6 9.99 -12.69 17.22
C ARG A 6 9.46 -11.25 17.14
N PRO A 7 9.14 -10.59 18.28
CA PRO A 7 8.73 -9.19 18.26
C PRO A 7 9.81 -8.37 17.57
N ALA A 8 9.39 -7.42 16.73
CA ALA A 8 10.33 -6.57 16.00
C ALA A 8 11.23 -5.85 17.01
N SER A 9 12.55 -5.87 16.77
CA SER A 9 13.48 -5.20 17.68
C SER A 9 13.25 -3.70 17.66
N ARG A 10 13.60 -2.98 18.75
CA ARG A 10 13.50 -1.51 18.79
C ARG A 10 14.19 -0.85 17.58
N LEU A 11 15.31 -1.43 17.15
CA LEU A 11 16.02 -1.04 15.94
C LEU A 11 15.16 -1.16 14.68
N GLN A 12 14.44 -2.27 14.49
CA GLN A 12 13.55 -2.46 13.33
C GLN A 12 12.40 -1.45 13.31
N ILE A 13 11.86 -1.09 14.49
CA ILE A 13 10.82 -0.07 14.60
C ILE A 13 11.37 1.31 14.22
N VAL A 14 12.53 1.69 14.77
CA VAL A 14 13.20 2.96 14.45
C VAL A 14 13.56 3.04 12.96
N LEU A 15 14.11 1.96 12.39
CA LEU A 15 14.41 1.89 10.96
C LEU A 15 13.13 1.98 10.11
N GLY A 16 12.06 1.31 10.50
CA GLY A 16 10.77 1.38 9.80
C GLY A 16 10.17 2.79 9.80
N VAL A 17 10.17 3.45 10.96
CA VAL A 17 9.73 4.85 11.08
C VAL A 17 10.62 5.77 10.25
N GLY A 18 11.95 5.58 10.30
CA GLY A 18 12.90 6.35 9.51
C GLY A 18 12.67 6.21 7.99
N ILE A 19 12.36 5.01 7.50
CA ILE A 19 12.03 4.76 6.10
C ILE A 19 10.73 5.48 5.70
N VAL A 20 9.69 5.43 6.53
CA VAL A 20 8.42 6.12 6.26
C VAL A 20 8.62 7.63 6.20
N VAL A 21 9.33 8.20 7.16
CA VAL A 21 9.67 9.64 7.17
C VAL A 21 10.48 10.00 5.92
N LEU A 22 11.47 9.19 5.57
CA LEU A 22 12.28 9.42 4.37
C LEU A 22 11.42 9.38 3.10
N ILE A 23 10.48 8.44 2.97
CA ILE A 23 9.56 8.37 1.83
C ILE A 23 8.70 9.64 1.74
N LEU A 24 8.12 10.09 2.85
CA LEU A 24 7.30 11.31 2.92
C LEU A 24 8.10 12.58 2.57
N VAL A 25 9.34 12.64 3.03
CA VAL A 25 10.22 13.81 2.85
C VAL A 25 10.93 13.78 1.49
N SER A 26 11.04 12.61 0.84
CA SER A 26 11.79 12.43 -0.41
C SER A 26 11.36 13.34 -1.56
N PRO A 27 10.07 13.66 -1.81
CA PRO A 27 9.69 14.57 -2.89
C PRO A 27 10.19 16.00 -2.66
N PHE A 28 10.32 16.41 -1.40
CA PHE A 28 10.89 17.70 -1.01
C PHE A 28 12.42 17.70 -1.10
N LEU A 29 13.08 16.56 -0.92
CA LEU A 29 14.52 16.41 -1.09
C LEU A 29 14.95 16.32 -2.56
N LEU A 30 14.07 15.86 -3.44
CA LEU A 30 14.37 15.72 -4.88
C LEU A 30 14.65 17.07 -5.56
N ARG A 31 14.02 18.16 -5.12
CA ARG A 31 14.27 19.51 -5.66
C ARG A 31 15.71 19.99 -5.40
N PRO A 32 16.18 20.15 -4.15
CA PRO A 32 17.56 20.55 -3.89
C PRO A 32 18.57 19.51 -4.41
N ALA A 33 18.23 18.22 -4.43
CA ALA A 33 19.11 17.19 -4.98
C ALA A 33 19.32 17.34 -6.50
N THR A 34 18.24 17.58 -7.26
CA THR A 34 18.33 17.80 -8.71
C THR A 34 18.94 19.16 -9.07
N GLU A 35 18.87 20.15 -8.18
CA GLU A 35 19.54 21.45 -8.32
C GLU A 35 21.05 21.36 -8.03
N ARG A 36 21.46 20.62 -6.99
CA ARG A 36 22.88 20.51 -6.59
C ARG A 36 23.68 19.49 -7.40
N VAL A 37 23.10 18.33 -7.66
CA VAL A 37 23.80 17.18 -8.28
C VAL A 37 23.34 16.94 -9.73
N GLY A 38 22.36 17.70 -10.20
CA GLY A 38 21.73 17.51 -11.51
C GLY A 38 20.81 16.28 -11.57
N SER A 39 19.96 16.22 -12.58
CA SER A 39 19.03 15.08 -12.80
C SER A 39 19.76 13.75 -12.95
N ARG A 40 20.96 13.79 -13.54
CA ARG A 40 21.81 12.61 -13.75
C ARG A 40 22.30 12.02 -12.43
N GLY A 41 22.79 12.86 -11.52
CA GLY A 41 23.24 12.44 -10.20
C GLY A 41 22.09 11.92 -9.33
N ALA A 42 20.94 12.61 -9.37
CA ALA A 42 19.74 12.19 -8.64
C ALA A 42 19.22 10.81 -9.11
N ALA A 43 19.39 10.47 -10.39
CA ALA A 43 18.96 9.20 -10.97
C ALA A 43 19.99 8.06 -10.86
N ALA A 44 21.26 8.36 -10.60
CA ALA A 44 22.33 7.36 -10.58
C ALA A 44 22.16 6.31 -9.47
N LEU A 45 21.75 6.74 -8.26
CA LEU A 45 21.51 5.84 -7.13
C LEU A 45 20.35 4.86 -7.36
N PRO A 46 19.13 5.30 -7.75
CA PRO A 46 18.05 4.36 -8.05
C PRO A 46 18.36 3.45 -9.24
N LEU A 47 19.10 3.94 -10.25
CA LEU A 47 19.57 3.11 -11.37
C LEU A 47 20.52 2.01 -10.89
N ALA A 48 21.56 2.37 -10.14
CA ALA A 48 22.54 1.42 -9.61
C ALA A 48 21.88 0.35 -8.74
N GLY A 49 20.98 0.76 -7.83
CA GLY A 49 20.21 -0.16 -6.99
C GLY A 49 19.35 -1.13 -7.82
N ALA A 50 18.65 -0.63 -8.85
CA ALA A 50 17.81 -1.46 -9.71
C ALA A 50 18.64 -2.46 -10.54
N VAL A 51 19.77 -2.03 -11.12
CA VAL A 51 20.66 -2.89 -11.90
C VAL A 51 21.28 -3.98 -11.02
N LEU A 52 21.81 -3.63 -9.84
CA LEU A 52 22.37 -4.61 -8.91
C LEU A 52 21.32 -5.64 -8.46
N ALA A 53 20.09 -5.19 -8.16
CA ALA A 53 18.99 -6.08 -7.80
C ALA A 53 18.60 -7.03 -8.96
N LEU A 54 18.64 -6.55 -10.21
CA LEU A 54 18.39 -7.38 -11.40
C LEU A 54 19.50 -8.42 -11.63
N LEU A 55 20.77 -8.02 -11.48
CA LEU A 55 21.91 -8.92 -11.61
C LEU A 55 21.86 -10.01 -10.52
N PHE A 56 21.53 -9.64 -9.28
CA PHE A 56 21.35 -10.58 -8.19
C PHE A 56 20.17 -11.52 -8.42
N ALA A 57 19.03 -11.00 -8.90
CA ALA A 57 17.86 -11.82 -9.24
C ALA A 57 18.13 -12.78 -10.41
N ARG A 58 19.05 -12.44 -11.32
CA ARG A 58 19.49 -13.32 -12.41
C ARG A 58 20.44 -14.42 -11.92
N SER A 59 21.26 -14.11 -10.92
CA SER A 59 22.21 -15.05 -10.29
C SER A 59 21.51 -16.02 -9.33
N SER A 60 20.54 -15.53 -8.54
CA SER A 60 19.79 -16.35 -7.59
C SER A 60 18.50 -16.87 -8.25
N ARG A 61 18.41 -18.18 -8.52
CA ARG A 61 17.16 -18.87 -8.95
C ARG A 61 16.01 -18.79 -7.94
N ARG A 62 16.21 -18.14 -6.78
CA ARG A 62 15.17 -17.91 -5.78
C ARG A 62 15.14 -16.43 -5.41
N GLN A 63 13.98 -15.82 -5.68
CA GLN A 63 13.43 -14.56 -5.15
C GLN A 63 14.41 -13.38 -5.07
N GLY A 64 14.11 -12.30 -5.80
CA GLY A 64 14.92 -11.08 -5.78
C GLY A 64 15.15 -10.56 -4.34
N PRO A 65 16.30 -9.90 -4.07
CA PRO A 65 16.80 -9.65 -2.71
C PRO A 65 15.92 -8.70 -1.88
N LEU A 66 14.91 -8.09 -2.50
CA LEU A 66 14.00 -7.11 -1.92
C LEU A 66 12.51 -7.51 -2.03
N GLY A 67 12.20 -8.72 -2.52
CA GLY A 67 10.81 -9.14 -2.80
C GLY A 67 10.14 -8.40 -3.95
N LEU A 68 10.86 -7.48 -4.62
CA LEU A 68 10.43 -6.82 -5.85
C LEU A 68 10.50 -7.81 -7.02
N SER A 69 9.48 -7.77 -7.87
CA SER A 69 9.41 -8.58 -9.09
C SER A 69 10.33 -8.00 -10.18
N THR A 70 10.83 -8.86 -11.07
CA THR A 70 11.67 -8.46 -12.22
C THR A 70 11.10 -7.30 -13.07
N PRO A 71 9.78 -7.22 -13.38
CA PRO A 71 9.26 -6.08 -14.12
C PRO A 71 9.32 -4.77 -13.32
N GLN A 72 9.26 -4.81 -11.99
CA GLN A 72 9.35 -3.62 -11.13
C GLN A 72 10.73 -2.99 -11.19
N LEU A 73 11.76 -3.83 -11.03
CA LEU A 73 13.14 -3.40 -11.15
C LEU A 73 13.46 -2.90 -12.56
N GLY A 74 12.90 -3.56 -13.60
CA GLY A 74 13.04 -3.14 -14.99
C GLY A 74 12.50 -1.73 -15.28
N GLY A 75 11.33 -1.38 -14.77
CA GLY A 75 10.77 -0.03 -14.99
C GLY A 75 11.55 1.06 -14.25
N VAL A 76 12.04 0.78 -13.04
CA VAL A 76 12.91 1.72 -12.31
C VAL A 76 14.22 1.92 -13.07
N ALA A 77 14.86 0.83 -13.53
CA ALA A 77 16.07 0.91 -14.32
C ALA A 77 15.87 1.67 -15.63
N LEU A 78 14.73 1.49 -16.31
CA LEU A 78 14.40 2.21 -17.53
C LEU A 78 14.27 3.72 -17.29
N LEU A 79 13.43 4.15 -16.34
CA LEU A 79 13.24 5.58 -16.07
C LEU A 79 14.52 6.24 -15.54
N ALA A 80 15.23 5.57 -14.63
CA ALA A 80 16.47 6.10 -14.10
C ALA A 80 17.59 6.13 -15.16
N GLY A 81 17.65 5.14 -16.07
CA GLY A 81 18.55 5.14 -17.21
C GLY A 81 18.27 6.27 -18.19
N LEU A 82 16.99 6.48 -18.54
CA LEU A 82 16.56 7.62 -19.37
C LEU A 82 16.91 8.95 -18.73
N ALA A 83 16.74 9.10 -17.41
CA ALA A 83 17.14 10.30 -16.67
C ALA A 83 18.65 10.55 -16.73
N VAL A 84 19.48 9.52 -16.58
CA VAL A 84 20.95 9.61 -16.68
C VAL A 84 21.38 10.00 -18.09
N LEU A 85 20.84 9.32 -19.12
CA LEU A 85 21.21 9.56 -20.52
C LEU A 85 20.76 10.95 -20.99
N SER A 86 19.47 11.25 -20.83
CA SER A 86 18.89 12.51 -21.33
C SER A 86 19.17 13.72 -20.45
N GLY A 87 19.47 13.52 -19.16
CA GLY A 87 19.56 14.61 -18.17
C GLY A 87 18.22 15.29 -17.85
N GLN A 88 17.11 14.82 -18.42
CA GLN A 88 15.80 15.45 -18.24
C GLN A 88 15.20 15.08 -16.88
N ARG A 89 14.69 16.10 -16.17
CA ARG A 89 14.11 15.96 -14.83
C ARG A 89 12.84 15.11 -14.82
N ILE A 90 12.06 15.14 -15.90
CA ILE A 90 10.78 14.44 -16.00
C ILE A 90 10.87 12.95 -15.64
N PHE A 91 11.90 12.25 -16.10
CA PHE A 91 12.07 10.82 -15.84
C PHE A 91 12.27 10.50 -14.36
N VAL A 92 12.91 11.40 -13.61
CA VAL A 92 13.06 11.28 -12.14
C VAL A 92 11.72 11.54 -11.45
N LEU A 93 10.97 12.53 -11.92
CA LEU A 93 9.65 12.89 -11.37
C LEU A 93 8.56 11.83 -11.68
N LEU A 94 8.77 10.98 -12.67
CA LEU A 94 7.88 9.86 -13.01
C LEU A 94 8.15 8.59 -12.17
N LEU A 95 9.22 8.53 -11.39
CA LEU A 95 9.51 7.36 -10.55
C LEU A 95 8.38 7.03 -9.55
N PRO A 96 7.77 8.00 -8.84
CA PRO A 96 6.61 7.71 -7.99
C PRO A 96 5.38 7.27 -8.78
N ALA A 97 5.15 7.82 -9.98
CA ALA A 97 4.06 7.39 -10.86
C ALA A 97 4.18 5.90 -11.21
N LEU A 98 5.40 5.42 -11.48
CA LEU A 98 5.65 4.01 -11.73
C LEU A 98 5.22 3.09 -10.57
N VAL A 99 5.39 3.53 -9.32
CA VAL A 99 4.92 2.79 -8.13
C VAL A 99 3.41 2.59 -8.18
N TYR A 100 2.64 3.64 -8.47
CA TYR A 100 1.18 3.55 -8.60
C TYR A 100 0.76 2.64 -9.76
N ALA A 101 1.48 2.67 -10.89
CA ALA A 101 1.23 1.76 -12.00
C ALA A 101 1.40 0.29 -11.57
N TYR A 102 2.44 -0.03 -10.80
CA TYR A 102 2.61 -1.38 -10.27
C TYR A 102 1.55 -1.76 -9.23
N LEU A 103 1.13 -0.84 -8.36
CA LEU A 103 0.06 -1.10 -7.40
C LEU A 103 -1.25 -1.42 -8.11
N ILE A 104 -1.61 -0.66 -9.15
CA ILE A 104 -2.77 -0.95 -10.01
C ILE A 104 -2.62 -2.34 -10.61
N TRP A 105 -1.47 -2.67 -11.20
CA TRP A 105 -1.24 -3.98 -11.82
C TRP A 105 -1.39 -5.14 -10.83
N ILE A 106 -0.81 -5.03 -9.63
CA ILE A 106 -0.93 -6.05 -8.57
C ILE A 106 -2.39 -6.20 -8.13
N PHE A 107 -3.06 -5.09 -7.82
CA PHE A 107 -4.43 -5.11 -7.31
C PHE A 107 -5.40 -5.63 -8.39
N ALA A 108 -5.27 -5.14 -9.62
CA ALA A 108 -6.08 -5.57 -10.76
C ALA A 108 -5.88 -7.05 -11.07
N ARG A 109 -4.63 -7.56 -11.09
CA ARG A 109 -4.38 -9.00 -11.27
C ARG A 109 -4.99 -9.84 -10.15
N SER A 110 -4.95 -9.37 -8.91
CA SER A 110 -5.55 -10.11 -7.78
C SER A 110 -7.07 -10.29 -7.91
N LEU A 111 -7.75 -9.48 -8.72
CA LEU A 111 -9.18 -9.64 -8.99
C LEU A 111 -9.47 -10.86 -9.88
N GLN A 112 -8.49 -11.39 -10.60
CA GLN A 112 -8.66 -12.63 -11.38
C GLN A 112 -8.63 -13.87 -10.48
N GLU A 113 -8.14 -13.73 -9.25
CA GLU A 113 -8.11 -14.81 -8.26
C GLU A 113 -9.41 -14.88 -7.45
N PRO A 114 -9.74 -16.05 -6.85
CA PRO A 114 -10.92 -16.17 -5.99
C PRO A 114 -10.91 -15.18 -4.82
N VAL A 115 -9.75 -15.04 -4.16
CA VAL A 115 -9.55 -14.13 -3.03
C VAL A 115 -8.68 -12.95 -3.48
N SER A 116 -9.29 -11.76 -3.53
CA SER A 116 -8.58 -10.51 -3.84
C SER A 116 -7.44 -10.22 -2.86
N ILE A 117 -6.50 -9.35 -3.24
CA ILE A 117 -5.37 -8.98 -2.37
C ILE A 117 -5.84 -8.43 -1.02
N ILE A 118 -6.92 -7.64 -0.98
CA ILE A 118 -7.48 -7.11 0.28
C ILE A 118 -8.10 -8.24 1.11
N GLY A 119 -8.75 -9.23 0.47
CA GLY A 119 -9.24 -10.42 1.16
C GLY A 119 -8.11 -11.23 1.78
N ARG A 120 -6.99 -11.40 1.06
CA ARG A 120 -5.78 -12.04 1.60
C ARG A 120 -5.22 -11.26 2.80
N MET A 121 -5.14 -9.92 2.70
CA MET A 121 -4.71 -9.08 3.80
C MET A 121 -5.63 -9.19 5.02
N ALA A 122 -6.95 -9.22 4.81
CA ALA A 122 -7.92 -9.43 5.89
C ALA A 122 -7.69 -10.77 6.60
N ARG A 123 -7.44 -11.85 5.85
CA ARG A 123 -7.15 -13.19 6.41
C ARG A 123 -5.77 -13.31 7.06
N MET A 124 -4.81 -12.45 6.70
CA MET A 124 -3.54 -12.36 7.44
C MET A 124 -3.72 -11.74 8.83
N VAL A 125 -4.65 -10.79 8.96
CA VAL A 125 -4.97 -10.14 10.25
C VAL A 125 -5.88 -11.03 11.09
N ASP A 126 -6.90 -11.61 10.46
CA ASP A 126 -7.86 -12.52 11.09
C ASP A 126 -7.94 -13.82 10.27
N PRO A 127 -7.19 -14.87 10.64
CA PRO A 127 -7.18 -16.15 9.92
C PRO A 127 -8.56 -16.84 9.85
N MET A 128 -9.48 -16.48 10.75
CA MET A 128 -10.84 -17.03 10.80
C MET A 128 -11.85 -16.20 10.02
N ALA A 129 -11.40 -15.16 9.32
CA ALA A 129 -12.27 -14.24 8.61
C ALA A 129 -13.20 -15.00 7.64
N PRO A 130 -14.53 -14.77 7.72
CA PRO A 130 -15.52 -15.57 7.02
C PRO A 130 -15.64 -15.17 5.54
N ASP A 131 -15.98 -16.12 4.67
CA ASP A 131 -15.99 -15.93 3.21
C ASP A 131 -17.00 -14.88 2.72
N PHE A 132 -18.02 -14.54 3.52
CA PHE A 132 -18.98 -13.51 3.13
C PHE A 132 -18.38 -12.10 3.02
N ILE A 133 -17.15 -11.87 3.49
CA ILE A 133 -16.43 -10.60 3.30
C ILE A 133 -15.83 -10.47 1.90
N ASP A 134 -15.64 -11.59 1.17
CA ASP A 134 -14.90 -11.60 -0.09
C ASP A 134 -15.48 -10.65 -1.14
N PRO A 135 -16.81 -10.57 -1.37
CA PRO A 135 -17.40 -9.60 -2.31
C PRO A 135 -17.10 -8.14 -1.93
N TYR A 136 -17.07 -7.82 -0.63
CA TYR A 136 -16.71 -6.48 -0.15
C TYR A 136 -15.23 -6.20 -0.41
N CYS A 137 -14.35 -7.14 -0.06
CA CYS A 137 -12.90 -7.01 -0.29
C CYS A 137 -12.57 -6.84 -1.78
N ARG A 138 -13.29 -7.53 -2.68
CA ARG A 138 -13.16 -7.35 -4.13
C ARG A 138 -13.56 -5.95 -4.59
N LYS A 139 -14.72 -5.44 -4.14
CA LYS A 139 -15.15 -4.07 -4.43
C LYS A 139 -14.16 -3.04 -3.91
N LEU A 140 -13.65 -3.24 -2.71
CA LEU A 140 -12.65 -2.35 -2.14
C LEU A 140 -11.33 -2.40 -2.92
N THR A 141 -10.94 -3.56 -3.43
CA THR A 141 -9.76 -3.70 -4.30
C THR A 141 -9.93 -2.87 -5.58
N LEU A 142 -11.11 -2.85 -6.18
CA LEU A 142 -11.43 -1.99 -7.33
C LEU A 142 -11.37 -0.50 -6.98
N VAL A 143 -11.91 -0.10 -5.82
CA VAL A 143 -11.83 1.30 -5.35
C VAL A 143 -10.38 1.73 -5.22
N TRP A 144 -9.52 0.89 -4.64
CA TRP A 144 -8.09 1.18 -4.53
C TRP A 144 -7.39 1.25 -5.90
N CYS A 145 -7.74 0.41 -6.86
CA CYS A 145 -7.26 0.57 -8.25
C CYS A 145 -7.60 1.97 -8.79
N GLY A 146 -8.83 2.46 -8.57
CA GLY A 146 -9.23 3.80 -8.99
C GLY A 146 -8.44 4.91 -8.29
N VAL A 147 -8.23 4.79 -6.98
CA VAL A 147 -7.44 5.74 -6.18
C VAL A 147 -5.99 5.79 -6.65
N PHE A 148 -5.38 4.64 -6.94
CA PHE A 148 -4.03 4.58 -7.49
C PHE A 148 -3.97 5.14 -8.92
N ALA A 149 -5.00 4.93 -9.74
CA ALA A 149 -5.08 5.51 -11.09
C ALA A 149 -5.14 7.04 -11.06
N VAL A 150 -5.92 7.61 -10.14
CA VAL A 150 -5.97 9.07 -9.92
C VAL A 150 -4.62 9.61 -9.48
N ASN A 151 -3.93 8.94 -8.55
CA ASN A 151 -2.58 9.35 -8.13
C ASN A 151 -1.56 9.26 -9.27
N LEU A 152 -1.59 8.17 -10.04
CA LEU A 152 -0.75 7.98 -11.23
C LEU A 152 -0.94 9.14 -12.21
N ALA A 153 -2.19 9.48 -12.51
CA ALA A 153 -2.53 10.55 -13.44
C ALA A 153 -2.06 11.92 -12.92
N LEU A 154 -2.31 12.24 -11.65
CA LEU A 154 -1.96 13.55 -11.08
C LEU A 154 -0.45 13.73 -10.92
N ILE A 155 0.28 12.72 -10.46
CA ILE A 155 1.75 12.76 -10.38
C ILE A 155 2.35 12.89 -11.78
N GLY A 156 1.84 12.12 -12.75
CA GLY A 156 2.27 12.22 -14.15
C GLY A 156 1.99 13.59 -14.75
N ALA A 157 0.79 14.14 -14.54
CA ALA A 157 0.42 15.47 -15.01
C ALA A 157 1.33 16.56 -14.41
N PHE A 158 1.56 16.55 -13.09
CA PHE A 158 2.47 17.51 -12.48
C PHE A 158 3.92 17.36 -12.97
N ALA A 159 4.38 16.14 -13.21
CA ALA A 159 5.71 15.90 -13.78
C ALA A 159 5.84 16.50 -15.20
N LEU A 160 4.78 16.41 -16.02
CA LEU A 160 4.74 16.99 -17.37
C LEU A 160 4.74 18.53 -17.36
N THR A 161 4.19 19.17 -16.33
CA THR A 161 4.23 20.64 -16.23
C THR A 161 5.63 21.22 -15.98
N GLY A 162 6.59 20.39 -15.56
CA GLY A 162 7.94 20.84 -15.18
C GLY A 162 8.01 21.68 -13.89
N ARG A 163 6.87 21.97 -13.25
CA ARG A 163 6.80 22.73 -11.99
C ARG A 163 7.07 21.80 -10.80
N SER A 164 8.33 21.68 -10.41
CA SER A 164 8.80 20.84 -9.30
C SER A 164 8.10 21.13 -7.98
N ASP A 165 7.68 22.38 -7.72
CA ASP A 165 7.03 22.76 -6.47
C ASP A 165 5.64 22.13 -6.32
N ALA A 166 4.79 22.28 -7.35
CA ALA A 166 3.45 21.68 -7.35
C ALA A 166 3.53 20.15 -7.32
N TRP A 167 4.49 19.58 -8.05
CA TRP A 167 4.76 18.15 -8.03
C TRP A 167 5.17 17.67 -6.64
N ALA A 168 6.08 18.36 -5.93
CA ALA A 168 6.56 17.95 -4.61
C ALA A 168 5.45 18.02 -3.56
N TRP A 169 4.63 19.07 -3.58
CA TRP A 169 3.47 19.18 -2.70
C TRP A 169 2.47 18.07 -2.93
N TYR A 170 2.17 17.76 -4.19
CA TYR A 170 1.22 16.69 -4.50
C TYR A 170 1.79 15.31 -4.18
N ALA A 171 2.95 14.97 -4.74
CA ALA A 171 3.59 13.67 -4.56
C ALA A 171 3.97 13.39 -3.09
N GLY A 172 4.26 14.44 -2.32
CA GLY A 172 4.72 14.36 -0.93
C GLY A 172 3.65 14.47 0.15
N VAL A 173 2.74 15.43 0.09
CA VAL A 173 1.74 15.65 1.17
C VAL A 173 0.34 15.31 0.71
N LEU A 174 -0.11 15.89 -0.42
CA LEU A 174 -1.51 15.78 -0.82
C LEU A 174 -1.91 14.36 -1.20
N SER A 175 -1.03 13.59 -1.85
CA SER A 175 -1.28 12.18 -2.20
C SER A 175 -1.56 11.34 -0.95
N TYR A 176 -0.80 11.54 0.13
CA TYR A 176 -0.97 10.80 1.38
C TYR A 176 -2.19 11.26 2.15
N LEU A 177 -2.50 12.56 2.18
CA LEU A 177 -3.76 13.06 2.75
C LEU A 177 -4.97 12.50 2.01
N PHE A 178 -4.91 12.43 0.68
CA PHE A 178 -5.95 11.83 -0.15
C PHE A 178 -6.11 10.34 0.18
N MET A 179 -5.02 9.57 0.23
CA MET A 179 -5.06 8.15 0.61
C MET A 179 -5.58 7.94 2.04
N ALA A 180 -5.17 8.79 2.98
CA ALA A 180 -5.63 8.75 4.37
C ALA A 180 -7.13 9.06 4.47
N ALA A 181 -7.63 10.04 3.72
CA ALA A 181 -9.05 10.36 3.66
C ALA A 181 -9.87 9.20 3.10
N VAL A 182 -9.45 8.60 1.98
CA VAL A 182 -10.08 7.40 1.41
C VAL A 182 -10.12 6.27 2.43
N GLN A 183 -8.99 6.01 3.11
CA GLN A 183 -8.90 4.96 4.12
C GLN A 183 -9.77 5.27 5.35
N GLY A 184 -9.89 6.52 5.76
CA GLY A 184 -10.77 6.95 6.85
C GLY A 184 -12.24 6.75 6.51
N VAL A 185 -12.66 7.13 5.29
CA VAL A 185 -14.02 6.89 4.80
C VAL A 185 -14.30 5.40 4.71
N GLU A 186 -13.38 4.60 4.15
CA GLU A 186 -13.52 3.15 4.07
C GLU A 186 -13.64 2.51 5.44
N PHE A 187 -12.88 2.97 6.44
CA PHE A 187 -12.96 2.47 7.79
C PHE A 187 -14.37 2.66 8.38
N VAL A 188 -14.95 3.86 8.20
CA VAL A 188 -16.32 4.15 8.65
C VAL A 188 -17.33 3.30 7.90
N VAL A 189 -17.24 3.23 6.57
CA VAL A 189 -18.11 2.39 5.74
C VAL A 189 -18.05 0.93 6.17
N ARG A 190 -16.85 0.38 6.41
CA ARG A 190 -16.65 -0.99 6.89
C ARG A 190 -17.34 -1.22 8.23
N LYS A 191 -17.20 -0.29 9.17
CA LYS A 191 -17.83 -0.36 10.50
C LYS A 191 -19.36 -0.30 10.42
N VAL A 192 -19.92 0.52 9.54
CA VAL A 192 -21.39 0.62 9.34
C VAL A 192 -21.95 -0.57 8.56
N TRP A 193 -21.20 -1.08 7.57
CA TRP A 193 -21.60 -2.19 6.71
C TRP A 193 -21.59 -3.53 7.44
N PHE A 194 -20.46 -3.89 8.06
CA PHE A 194 -20.33 -5.17 8.75
C PHE A 194 -20.88 -5.14 10.17
N ARG A 195 -20.99 -3.95 10.78
CA ARG A 195 -21.40 -3.78 12.18
C ARG A 195 -20.62 -4.67 13.14
N HIS A 196 -19.34 -4.85 12.84
CA HIS A 196 -18.39 -5.61 13.64
C HIS A 196 -17.67 -4.66 14.60
N TYR A 197 -18.09 -4.70 15.86
CA TYR A 197 -17.61 -3.82 16.92
C TYR A 197 -16.82 -4.62 17.96
N GLY A 198 -15.61 -4.16 18.26
CA GLY A 198 -14.78 -4.66 19.34
C GLY A 198 -15.11 -3.97 20.68
N ARG A 199 -14.13 -3.91 21.58
CA ARG A 199 -14.29 -3.32 22.93
C ARG A 199 -13.89 -1.84 23.04
N GLY A 200 -13.45 -1.22 21.93
CA GLY A 200 -12.98 0.17 21.91
C GLY A 200 -14.08 1.21 22.20
N PRO A 201 -13.72 2.46 22.58
CA PRO A 201 -14.69 3.53 22.82
C PRO A 201 -15.47 3.92 21.56
N LEU A 202 -14.79 4.00 20.40
CA LEU A 202 -15.44 4.26 19.11
C LEU A 202 -16.41 3.13 18.75
N ASP A 203 -16.02 1.88 18.96
CA ASP A 203 -16.86 0.71 18.70
C ASP A 203 -18.13 0.70 19.54
N ARG A 204 -18.05 1.15 20.80
CA ARG A 204 -19.23 1.32 21.68
C ARG A 204 -20.18 2.39 21.15
N LEU A 205 -19.66 3.50 20.63
CA LEU A 205 -20.48 4.54 20.01
C LEU A 205 -21.19 4.00 18.77
N PHE A 206 -20.46 3.36 17.85
CA PHE A 206 -21.06 2.77 16.65
C PHE A 206 -22.07 1.68 16.97
N ALA A 207 -21.84 0.84 17.99
CA ALA A 207 -22.79 -0.17 18.42
C ALA A 207 -24.13 0.43 18.91
N ARG A 208 -24.08 1.59 19.57
CA ARG A 208 -25.29 2.33 19.98
C ARG A 208 -26.04 2.94 18.81
N LEU A 209 -25.31 3.54 17.86
CA LEU A 209 -25.90 4.20 16.69
C LEU A 209 -26.41 3.20 15.63
N PHE A 210 -25.70 2.09 15.45
CA PHE A 210 -25.97 1.09 14.41
C PHE A 210 -25.97 -0.34 14.98
N PRO A 211 -27.05 -0.77 15.65
CA PRO A 211 -27.13 -2.11 16.23
C PRO A 211 -26.95 -3.21 15.17
N SER A 212 -26.11 -4.21 15.44
CA SER A 212 -25.76 -5.28 14.51
C SER A 212 -26.94 -6.21 14.16
N GLU A 213 -27.91 -6.35 15.05
CA GLU A 213 -29.09 -7.21 14.86
C GLU A 213 -30.03 -6.73 13.75
N ARG A 214 -29.99 -5.42 13.45
CA ARG A 214 -30.93 -4.78 12.51
C ARG A 214 -30.60 -5.02 11.02
N THR A 215 -29.46 -5.65 10.69
CA THR A 215 -29.10 -5.95 9.30
C THR A 215 -28.73 -7.42 9.10
N PRO A 216 -28.98 -8.01 7.92
CA PRO A 216 -28.53 -9.37 7.60
C PRO A 216 -27.01 -9.55 7.76
N GLN A 217 -26.22 -8.55 7.34
CA GLN A 217 -24.76 -8.57 7.46
C GLN A 217 -24.32 -8.49 8.93
N GLY A 218 -24.95 -7.64 9.74
CA GLY A 218 -24.65 -7.54 11.16
C GLY A 218 -24.98 -8.81 11.93
N ARG A 219 -26.09 -9.50 11.58
CA ARG A 219 -26.40 -10.84 12.11
C ARG A 219 -25.33 -11.88 11.75
N ARG A 220 -24.80 -11.86 10.53
CA ARG A 220 -23.66 -12.73 10.13
C ARG A 220 -22.40 -12.41 10.92
N SER A 221 -22.11 -11.14 11.14
CA SER A 221 -20.99 -10.69 11.99
C SER A 221 -21.15 -11.12 13.45
N LEU A 222 -22.36 -11.09 14.00
CA LEU A 222 -22.65 -11.57 15.36
C LEU A 222 -22.43 -13.08 15.48
N ALA A 223 -22.97 -13.86 14.54
CA ALA A 223 -22.76 -15.31 14.50
C ALA A 223 -21.26 -15.66 14.40
N TYR A 224 -20.51 -14.90 13.61
CA TYR A 224 -19.05 -15.01 13.54
C TYR A 224 -18.37 -14.75 14.89
N ILE A 225 -18.70 -13.64 15.56
CA ILE A 225 -18.14 -13.29 16.87
C ILE A 225 -18.46 -14.38 17.91
N GLN A 226 -19.68 -14.91 17.92
CA GLN A 226 -20.07 -16.00 18.82
C GLN A 226 -19.24 -17.26 18.57
N LYS A 227 -19.10 -17.67 17.30
CA LYS A 227 -18.27 -18.82 16.91
C LYS A 227 -16.80 -18.62 17.32
N MET A 228 -16.25 -17.43 17.10
CA MET A 228 -14.89 -17.10 17.50
C MET A 228 -14.72 -17.19 19.03
N ARG A 229 -15.65 -16.61 19.80
CA ARG A 229 -15.61 -16.67 21.28
C ARG A 229 -15.73 -18.09 21.81
N ALA A 230 -16.61 -18.91 21.23
CA ALA A 230 -16.78 -20.31 21.61
C ALA A 230 -15.49 -21.10 21.38
N ARG A 231 -14.79 -20.87 20.26
CA ARG A 231 -13.51 -21.52 19.97
C ARG A 231 -12.39 -21.09 20.92
N ILE A 232 -12.34 -19.81 21.28
CA ILE A 232 -11.36 -19.31 22.27
C ILE A 232 -11.65 -19.89 23.65
N ALA A 233 -12.92 -19.98 24.05
CA ALA A 233 -13.33 -20.53 25.33
C ALA A 233 -13.17 -22.06 25.42
N GLY A 234 -13.29 -22.77 24.29
CA GLY A 234 -13.18 -24.22 24.22
C GLY A 234 -11.75 -24.78 24.24
N GLY A 235 -10.72 -23.94 24.16
CA GLY A 235 -9.32 -24.38 24.05
C GLY A 235 -9.02 -24.99 22.68
N GLU A 236 -7.89 -24.64 22.08
CA GLU A 236 -7.37 -25.38 20.92
C GLU A 236 -6.93 -26.78 21.38
N ASP A 237 -7.61 -27.84 20.89
CA ASP A 237 -6.96 -29.12 20.57
C ASP A 237 -6.13 -28.96 19.28
#